data_AF-A0A923EFV6-F1
#
_entry.id   AF-A0A923EFV6-F1
#
_cell.length_a   1.000
_cell.length_b   1.000
_cell.length_c   1.000
_cell.angle_alpha   90.00
_cell.angle_beta   90.00
_cell.angle_gamma   90.00
#
_symmetry.space_group_name_H-M   'P 1'
#
loop_
_entity.id
_entity.type
_entity.pdbx_description
1 polymer ?
#
loop_
_entity_poly.entity_id
_entity_poly.type
_entity_poly.pdbx_seq_one_letter_code
_entity_poly.pdbx_strand_id
1 'polypeptide(L)'
;MPEKERLFLTIDEALDAVRNDFSQYSSQLNLFSAIWPMVFGVDAYLMREPKSQTVWAKTPDAKKPYSARADELGKRIIRHLKLYPVSPEHMAGICTRVFQTPVAAGFGPGAASPTGIWIDTGMSDFVCIQCGRCCRTLNYHDGCTVDDYRRLQALGRTDILAWVGTVRQNGEVTACRIWMDPGTNRFADNCPWLKKSDEPGRYVCTIHDVRPMVCREYPGSRKHARMTGCGGI
;
A
#
# COMPACT_ATOMS: atom_id res chain seq x y z
N MET A 1 -11.42 0.96 18.62
CA MET A 1 -11.36 0.49 17.22
C MET A 1 -10.14 -0.41 17.06
N PRO A 2 -10.26 -1.72 17.34
CA PRO A 2 -9.14 -2.68 17.35
C PRO A 2 -8.53 -2.97 15.96
N GLU A 3 -9.27 -2.68 14.88
CA GLU A 3 -8.86 -2.94 13.49
C GLU A 3 -7.62 -2.16 13.03
N LYS A 4 -7.21 -1.12 13.77
CA LYS A 4 -6.00 -0.36 13.41
C LYS A 4 -4.71 -1.13 13.68
N GLU A 5 -4.72 -2.09 14.60
CA GLU A 5 -3.48 -2.75 15.03
C GLU A 5 -3.13 -3.95 14.16
N ARG A 6 -4.15 -4.73 13.75
CA ARG A 6 -3.94 -5.98 13.04
C ARG A 6 -4.91 -6.14 11.88
N LEU A 7 -4.37 -6.58 10.75
CA LEU A 7 -5.10 -6.93 9.54
C LEU A 7 -5.01 -8.44 9.30
N PHE A 8 -6.15 -9.08 9.08
CA PHE A 8 -6.18 -10.45 8.59
C PHE A 8 -6.23 -10.45 7.06
N LEU A 9 -5.41 -11.30 6.44
CA LEU A 9 -5.45 -11.58 5.01
C LEU A 9 -5.49 -13.09 4.78
N THR A 10 -6.32 -13.54 3.86
CA THR A 10 -6.16 -14.86 3.23
C THR A 10 -4.84 -14.94 2.46
N ILE A 11 -4.43 -16.14 2.04
CA ILE A 11 -3.18 -16.32 1.29
C ILE A 11 -3.21 -15.57 -0.06
N ASP A 12 -4.37 -15.55 -0.73
CA ASP A 12 -4.52 -14.83 -2.00
C ASP A 12 -4.46 -13.31 -1.80
N GLU A 13 -5.11 -12.79 -0.76
CA GLU A 13 -5.02 -11.36 -0.41
C GLU A 13 -3.60 -10.97 0.02
N ALA A 14 -2.90 -11.86 0.73
CA ALA A 14 -1.50 -11.66 1.09
C ALA A 14 -0.59 -11.58 -0.14
N LEU A 15 -0.80 -12.46 -1.12
CA LEU A 15 -0.07 -12.42 -2.40
C LEU A 15 -0.32 -11.11 -3.16
N ASP A 16 -1.56 -10.66 -3.19
CA ASP A 16 -1.93 -9.41 -3.84
C ASP A 16 -1.34 -8.21 -3.10
N ALA A 17 -1.31 -8.23 -1.77
CA ALA A 17 -0.63 -7.22 -0.95
C ALA A 17 0.89 -7.19 -1.18
N VAL A 18 1.54 -8.36 -1.28
CA VAL A 18 2.99 -8.45 -1.63
C VAL A 18 3.25 -7.90 -3.02
N ARG A 19 2.40 -8.24 -4.00
CA ARG A 19 2.50 -7.69 -5.37
C ARG A 19 2.39 -6.17 -5.37
N ASN A 20 1.40 -5.64 -4.64
CA ASN A 20 1.19 -4.19 -4.54
C ASN A 20 2.41 -3.51 -3.91
N ASP A 21 2.95 -4.05 -2.82
CA ASP A 21 4.16 -3.53 -2.17
C ASP A 21 5.36 -3.48 -3.12
N PHE A 22 5.59 -4.55 -3.90
CA PHE A 22 6.68 -4.59 -4.89
C PHE A 22 6.55 -3.52 -5.97
N SER A 23 5.32 -3.14 -6.33
CA SER A 23 5.05 -2.11 -7.34
C SER A 23 5.03 -0.69 -6.77
N GLN A 24 4.80 -0.55 -5.47
CA GLN A 24 4.57 0.75 -4.83
C GLN A 24 5.87 1.54 -4.62
N TYR A 25 7.00 0.85 -4.41
CA TYR A 25 8.27 1.48 -4.08
C TYR A 25 9.33 1.21 -5.16
N SER A 26 10.34 2.09 -5.24
CA SER A 26 11.51 1.86 -6.09
C SER A 26 12.29 0.61 -5.64
N SER A 27 13.24 0.19 -6.48
CA SER A 27 14.02 -1.05 -6.38
C SER A 27 14.28 -1.56 -4.95
N GLN A 28 13.62 -2.67 -4.58
CA GLN A 28 13.72 -3.29 -3.26
C GLN A 28 14.73 -4.46 -3.24
N LEU A 29 15.91 -4.31 -3.85
CA LEU A 29 16.86 -5.43 -4.04
C LEU A 29 17.26 -6.15 -2.75
N ASN A 30 17.42 -5.42 -1.65
CA ASN A 30 17.76 -6.03 -0.35
C ASN A 30 16.61 -6.92 0.13
N LEU A 31 15.35 -6.49 -0.07
CA LEU A 31 14.19 -7.31 0.22
C LEU A 31 14.18 -8.56 -0.66
N PHE A 32 14.32 -8.39 -1.98
CA PHE A 32 14.35 -9.52 -2.91
C PHE A 32 15.43 -10.52 -2.54
N SER A 33 16.64 -10.06 -2.19
CA SER A 33 17.74 -10.94 -1.79
C SER A 33 17.42 -11.74 -0.53
N ALA A 34 16.69 -11.15 0.41
CA ALA A 34 16.27 -11.81 1.63
C ALA A 34 15.17 -12.86 1.42
N ILE A 35 14.21 -12.61 0.52
CA ILE A 35 13.08 -13.51 0.29
C ILE A 35 13.31 -14.52 -0.84
N TRP A 36 14.29 -14.28 -1.72
CA TRP A 36 14.60 -15.17 -2.84
C TRP A 36 14.84 -16.63 -2.43
N PRO A 37 15.71 -16.95 -1.45
CA PRO A 37 15.88 -18.32 -0.99
C PRO A 37 14.63 -18.89 -0.28
N MET A 38 13.79 -18.04 0.31
CA MET A 38 12.52 -18.49 0.91
C MET A 38 11.56 -18.98 -0.18
N VAL A 39 11.50 -18.25 -1.30
CA VAL A 39 10.57 -18.56 -2.40
C VAL A 39 11.09 -19.70 -3.28
N PHE A 40 12.38 -19.70 -3.62
CA PHE A 40 12.94 -20.62 -4.62
C PHE A 40 13.78 -21.76 -4.02
N GLY A 41 13.97 -21.79 -2.69
CA GLY A 41 14.74 -22.82 -1.99
C GLY A 41 16.16 -22.38 -1.57
N VAL A 42 16.79 -23.17 -0.70
CA VAL A 42 18.02 -22.80 0.03
C VAL A 42 19.23 -22.51 -0.86
N ASP A 43 19.29 -23.12 -2.05
CA ASP A 43 20.38 -22.90 -3.02
C ASP A 43 20.13 -21.71 -3.96
N ALA A 44 18.99 -21.03 -3.82
CA ALA A 44 18.66 -19.86 -4.60
C ALA A 44 19.29 -18.60 -3.99
N TYR A 45 19.87 -17.74 -4.82
CA TYR A 45 20.47 -16.50 -4.36
C TYR A 45 20.40 -15.39 -5.40
N LEU A 46 20.59 -14.16 -4.93
CA LEU A 46 20.78 -12.97 -5.76
C LEU A 46 22.16 -12.39 -5.49
N MET A 47 22.91 -12.05 -6.54
CA MET A 47 24.17 -11.31 -6.45
C MET A 47 24.02 -9.98 -7.17
N ARG A 48 24.36 -8.90 -6.47
CA ARG A 48 24.39 -7.57 -7.07
C ARG A 48 25.75 -7.30 -7.67
N GLU A 49 25.76 -6.80 -8.90
CA GLU A 49 26.98 -6.30 -9.51
C GLU A 49 27.29 -4.88 -9.01
N PRO A 50 28.48 -4.61 -8.42
CA PRO A 50 28.77 -3.34 -7.73
C PRO A 50 28.64 -2.07 -8.60
N LYS A 51 28.73 -2.21 -9.93
CA LYS A 51 28.76 -1.11 -10.89
C LYS A 51 27.56 -1.10 -11.85
N SER A 52 26.58 -1.97 -11.65
CA SER A 52 25.43 -2.12 -12.54
C SER A 52 24.11 -2.17 -11.78
N GLN A 53 23.02 -1.81 -12.46
CA GLN A 53 21.65 -2.07 -11.99
C GLN A 53 21.24 -3.53 -12.21
N THR A 54 22.11 -4.31 -12.86
CA THR A 54 21.92 -5.74 -13.12
C THR A 54 22.12 -6.57 -11.85
N VAL A 55 21.21 -7.52 -11.66
CA VAL A 55 21.30 -8.53 -10.60
C VAL A 55 21.42 -9.91 -11.24
N TRP A 56 22.33 -10.72 -10.74
CA TRP A 56 22.45 -12.12 -11.11
C TRP A 56 21.62 -12.97 -10.16
N ALA A 57 20.64 -13.68 -10.70
CA ALA A 57 19.76 -14.56 -9.95
C ALA A 57 20.10 -16.02 -10.23
N LYS A 58 20.08 -16.85 -9.20
CA LYS A 58 20.17 -18.31 -9.29
C LYS A 58 18.94 -18.91 -8.63
N THR A 59 18.32 -19.87 -9.30
CA THR A 59 17.31 -20.78 -8.73
C THR A 59 17.87 -22.21 -8.77
N PRO A 60 17.34 -23.16 -7.98
CA PRO A 60 17.92 -24.51 -7.93
C PRO A 60 17.90 -25.22 -9.28
N ASP A 61 16.85 -25.00 -10.07
CA ASP A 61 16.63 -25.56 -11.41
C ASP A 61 17.52 -24.93 -12.51
N ALA A 62 18.02 -23.72 -12.31
CA ALA A 62 18.84 -23.04 -13.31
C ALA A 62 20.27 -23.57 -13.34
N LYS A 63 20.79 -24.04 -14.48
CA LYS A 63 22.19 -24.52 -14.60
C LYS A 63 23.24 -23.44 -14.30
N LYS A 64 22.95 -22.17 -14.63
CA LYS A 64 23.83 -21.03 -14.42
C LYS A 64 23.02 -19.84 -13.87
N PRO A 65 23.64 -18.91 -13.12
CA PRO A 65 23.00 -17.65 -12.78
C PRO A 65 22.59 -16.88 -14.04
N TYR A 66 21.48 -16.17 -13.98
CA TYR A 66 20.96 -15.35 -15.07
C TYR A 66 20.81 -13.90 -14.63
N SER A 67 21.00 -12.99 -15.57
CA SER A 67 20.77 -11.55 -15.35
C SER A 67 19.28 -11.24 -15.32
N ALA A 68 18.85 -10.40 -14.38
CA ALA A 68 17.48 -9.92 -14.27
C ALA A 68 17.44 -8.47 -13.74
N ARG A 69 16.39 -7.74 -14.13
CA ARG A 69 16.10 -6.41 -13.59
C ARG A 69 15.26 -6.52 -12.32
N ALA A 70 15.35 -5.53 -11.43
CA ALA A 70 14.65 -5.54 -10.15
C ALA A 70 13.12 -5.70 -10.29
N ASP A 71 12.51 -5.06 -11.29
CA ASP A 71 11.06 -5.16 -11.56
C ASP A 71 10.64 -6.56 -12.05
N GLU A 72 11.55 -7.31 -12.64
CA GLU A 72 11.30 -8.70 -13.07
C GLU A 72 11.40 -9.69 -11.91
N LEU A 73 12.25 -9.42 -10.92
CA LEU A 73 12.40 -10.27 -9.74
C LEU A 73 11.09 -10.36 -8.96
N GLY A 74 10.43 -9.23 -8.71
CA GLY A 74 9.13 -9.20 -8.04
C GLY A 74 8.06 -10.00 -8.79
N LYS A 75 7.98 -9.83 -10.12
CA LYS A 75 7.04 -10.59 -10.98
C LYS A 75 7.31 -12.10 -10.92
N ARG A 76 8.58 -12.51 -10.90
CA ARG A 76 8.98 -13.93 -10.79
C ARG A 76 8.59 -14.52 -9.45
N ILE A 77 8.82 -13.80 -8.36
CA ILE A 77 8.41 -14.22 -7.00
C ILE A 77 6.89 -14.45 -6.95
N ILE A 78 6.10 -13.47 -7.39
CA ILE A 78 4.63 -13.57 -7.38
C ILE A 78 4.16 -14.73 -8.26
N ARG A 79 4.75 -14.89 -9.46
CA ARG A 79 4.41 -16.02 -10.34
C ARG A 79 4.71 -17.36 -9.69
N HIS A 80 5.86 -17.50 -9.02
CA HIS A 80 6.24 -18.74 -8.37
C HIS A 80 5.27 -19.09 -7.24
N LEU A 81 4.98 -18.14 -6.35
CA LEU A 81 4.06 -18.38 -5.23
C LEU A 81 2.62 -18.69 -5.67
N LYS A 82 2.20 -18.22 -6.86
CA LYS A 82 0.90 -18.60 -7.46
C LYS A 82 0.90 -20.02 -8.01
N LEU A 83 2.02 -20.49 -8.58
CA LEU A 83 2.13 -21.83 -9.15
C LEU A 83 2.38 -22.89 -8.08
N TYR A 84 3.06 -22.50 -7.00
CA TYR A 84 3.42 -23.37 -5.87
C TYR A 84 2.94 -22.71 -4.58
N PRO A 85 1.64 -22.89 -4.22
CA PRO A 85 1.08 -22.32 -3.01
C PRO A 85 1.86 -22.79 -1.77
N VAL A 86 2.11 -21.84 -0.87
CA VAL A 86 2.87 -22.09 0.36
C VAL A 86 1.92 -22.17 1.55
N SER A 87 2.38 -22.79 2.65
CA SER A 87 1.60 -22.80 3.89
C SER A 87 1.44 -21.39 4.47
N PRO A 88 0.43 -21.15 5.32
CA PRO A 88 0.28 -19.88 6.02
C PRO A 88 1.51 -19.45 6.82
N GLU A 89 2.23 -20.39 7.43
CA GLU A 89 3.45 -20.13 8.20
C GLU A 89 4.57 -19.61 7.30
N HIS A 90 4.74 -20.24 6.14
CA HIS A 90 5.74 -19.82 5.17
C HIS A 90 5.36 -18.46 4.57
N MET A 91 4.08 -18.24 4.25
CA MET A 91 3.58 -16.94 3.79
C MET A 91 3.82 -15.84 4.84
N ALA A 92 3.58 -16.13 6.12
CA ALA A 92 3.85 -15.20 7.22
C ALA A 92 5.34 -14.84 7.30
N GLY A 93 6.24 -15.81 7.10
CA GLY A 93 7.68 -15.56 7.03
C GLY A 93 8.06 -14.60 5.90
N ILE A 94 7.50 -14.80 4.69
CA ILE A 94 7.71 -13.90 3.54
C ILE A 94 7.16 -12.51 3.85
N CYS A 95 5.91 -12.43 4.29
CA CYS A 95 5.21 -11.19 4.59
C CYS A 95 5.88 -10.39 5.71
N THR A 96 6.48 -11.05 6.71
CA THR A 96 7.28 -10.38 7.75
C THR A 96 8.43 -9.58 7.14
N ARG A 97 9.12 -10.14 6.13
CA ARG A 97 10.20 -9.44 5.42
C ARG A 97 9.66 -8.36 4.51
N VAL A 98 8.60 -8.65 3.76
CA VAL A 98 8.00 -7.70 2.81
C VAL A 98 7.43 -6.49 3.56
N PHE A 99 6.54 -6.69 4.51
CA PHE A 99 5.87 -5.60 5.23
C PHE A 99 6.71 -5.02 6.38
N GLN A 100 7.83 -5.66 6.72
CA GLN A 100 8.77 -5.22 7.76
C GLN A 100 8.09 -5.00 9.12
N THR A 101 7.25 -5.96 9.47
CA THR A 101 6.42 -5.93 10.67
C THR A 101 6.10 -7.38 11.07
N PRO A 102 5.75 -7.66 12.34
CA PRO A 102 5.35 -9.01 12.74
C PRO A 102 4.15 -9.51 11.93
N VAL A 103 4.28 -10.72 11.39
CA VAL A 103 3.20 -11.44 10.72
C VAL A 103 3.12 -12.86 11.27
N ALA A 104 1.92 -13.34 11.57
CA ALA A 104 1.69 -14.68 12.10
C ALA A 104 0.59 -15.40 11.33
N ALA A 105 0.76 -16.70 11.10
CA ALA A 105 -0.31 -17.55 10.59
C ALA A 105 -1.44 -17.68 11.63
N GLY A 106 -2.67 -17.82 11.17
CA GLY A 106 -3.81 -18.06 12.06
C GLY A 106 -5.13 -18.17 11.32
N PHE A 107 -6.20 -18.37 12.10
CA PHE A 107 -7.57 -18.34 11.60
C PHE A 107 -8.05 -16.90 11.49
N GLY A 108 -8.85 -16.61 10.47
CA GLY A 108 -9.52 -15.32 10.33
C GLY A 108 -10.55 -15.04 11.42
N PRO A 109 -11.14 -13.84 11.43
CA PRO A 109 -12.20 -13.49 12.38
C PRO A 109 -13.47 -14.33 12.11
N GLY A 110 -13.94 -15.10 13.09
CA GLY A 110 -15.16 -15.93 13.01
C GLY A 110 -14.97 -17.44 13.27
N ALA A 111 -16.07 -18.16 13.49
CA ALA A 111 -16.05 -19.58 13.87
C ALA A 111 -15.79 -20.56 12.71
N ALA A 112 -15.94 -20.11 11.46
CA ALA A 112 -15.71 -20.90 10.24
C ALA A 112 -14.62 -20.28 9.35
N SER A 113 -13.68 -19.56 9.96
CA SER A 113 -12.82 -18.65 9.23
C SER A 113 -11.67 -19.35 8.51
N PRO A 114 -11.34 -18.90 7.29
CA PRO A 114 -10.23 -19.48 6.55
C PRO A 114 -8.92 -19.30 7.32
N THR A 115 -7.97 -20.20 7.06
CA THR A 115 -6.58 -19.99 7.48
C THR A 115 -5.94 -18.91 6.60
N GLY A 116 -5.08 -18.10 7.22
CA GLY A 116 -4.41 -17.00 6.55
C GLY A 116 -3.32 -16.43 7.45
N ILE A 117 -3.08 -15.13 7.32
CA ILE A 117 -2.06 -14.41 8.08
C ILE A 117 -2.66 -13.19 8.77
N TRP A 118 -2.12 -12.88 9.94
CA TRP A 118 -2.36 -11.65 10.68
C TRP A 118 -1.12 -10.77 10.61
N ILE A 119 -1.28 -9.56 10.10
CA ILE A 119 -0.24 -8.55 9.99
C ILE A 119 -0.43 -7.51 11.08
N ASP A 120 0.58 -7.29 11.92
CA ASP A 120 0.62 -6.13 12.80
C ASP A 120 0.98 -4.90 11.97
N THR A 121 0.15 -3.87 11.93
CA THR A 121 0.41 -2.68 11.10
C THR A 121 1.42 -1.73 11.76
N GLY A 122 1.66 -1.89 13.07
CA GLY A 122 2.44 -0.98 13.91
C GLY A 122 1.78 0.39 14.10
N MET A 123 0.48 0.52 13.84
CA MET A 123 -0.23 1.80 13.81
C MET A 123 -0.92 2.18 15.13
N SER A 124 -0.80 1.36 16.17
CA SER A 124 -1.47 1.56 17.47
C SER A 124 -1.08 2.87 18.14
N ASP A 125 0.20 3.21 18.08
CA ASP A 125 0.74 4.43 18.65
C ASP A 125 0.77 5.59 17.65
N PHE A 126 0.63 5.35 16.34
CA PHE A 126 0.92 6.34 15.30
C PHE A 126 0.13 7.65 15.43
N VAL A 127 0.83 8.78 15.46
CA VAL A 127 0.24 10.14 15.49
C VAL A 127 0.76 10.98 14.34
N CYS A 128 -0.13 11.50 13.51
CA CYS A 128 0.26 12.44 12.46
C CYS A 128 0.70 13.77 13.08
N ILE A 129 1.97 14.14 12.91
CA ILE A 129 2.52 15.44 13.35
C ILE A 129 2.17 16.62 12.43
N GLN A 130 1.26 16.41 11.47
CA GLN A 130 0.75 17.47 10.60
C GLN A 130 1.83 18.21 9.77
N CYS A 131 2.93 17.55 9.41
CA CYS A 131 3.99 18.15 8.57
C CYS A 131 3.58 18.38 7.09
N GLY A 132 2.41 17.87 6.69
CA GLY A 132 1.85 18.01 5.34
C GLY A 132 2.64 17.33 4.22
N ARG A 133 3.73 16.60 4.50
CA ARG A 133 4.56 15.97 3.47
C ARG A 133 3.76 14.91 2.69
N CYS A 134 3.18 13.94 3.40
CA CYS A 134 2.36 12.91 2.78
C CYS A 134 1.13 13.49 2.07
N CYS A 135 0.47 14.50 2.64
CA CYS A 135 -0.69 15.13 2.01
C CYS A 135 -0.36 15.82 0.66
N ARG A 136 0.91 16.15 0.42
CA ARG A 136 1.39 16.77 -0.84
C ARG A 136 1.94 15.77 -1.84
N THR A 137 2.39 14.59 -1.37
CA THR A 137 3.04 13.59 -2.23
C THR A 137 2.17 12.36 -2.48
N LEU A 138 1.12 12.16 -1.69
CA LEU A 138 0.19 11.07 -1.86
C LEU A 138 -0.56 11.23 -3.19
N ASN A 139 -0.48 10.22 -4.04
CA ASN A 139 -1.37 10.13 -5.20
C ASN A 139 -2.74 9.64 -4.73
N TYR A 140 -3.65 10.59 -4.45
CA TYR A 140 -5.00 10.31 -3.95
C TYR A 140 -6.07 10.32 -5.05
N HIS A 141 -5.68 10.45 -6.33
CA HIS A 141 -6.61 10.88 -7.36
C HIS A 141 -7.80 9.95 -7.58
N ASP A 142 -7.55 8.64 -7.53
CA ASP A 142 -8.58 7.60 -7.64
C ASP A 142 -8.96 7.01 -6.27
N GLY A 143 -8.56 7.67 -5.17
CA GLY A 143 -8.78 7.21 -3.80
C GLY A 143 -10.11 7.63 -3.18
N CYS A 144 -10.98 8.30 -3.93
CA CYS A 144 -12.35 8.59 -3.51
C CYS A 144 -13.27 7.45 -3.95
N THR A 145 -13.87 6.76 -2.98
CA THR A 145 -14.84 5.71 -3.30
C THR A 145 -16.23 6.28 -3.56
N VAL A 146 -17.08 5.49 -4.21
CA VAL A 146 -18.50 5.84 -4.39
C VAL A 146 -19.19 6.02 -3.03
N ASP A 147 -18.77 5.28 -2.00
CA ASP A 147 -19.31 5.44 -0.65
C ASP A 147 -18.83 6.72 0.04
N ASP A 148 -17.58 7.15 -0.18
CA ASP A 148 -17.16 8.49 0.25
C ASP A 148 -17.99 9.58 -0.42
N TYR A 149 -18.26 9.45 -1.72
CA TYR A 149 -19.11 10.39 -2.46
C TYR A 149 -20.54 10.42 -1.91
N ARG A 150 -21.18 9.25 -1.73
CA ARG A 150 -22.53 9.14 -1.14
C ARG A 150 -22.57 9.73 0.27
N ARG A 151 -21.54 9.48 1.08
CA ARG A 151 -21.43 10.04 2.44
C ARG A 151 -21.35 11.57 2.41
N LEU A 152 -20.55 12.14 1.50
CA LEU A 152 -20.47 13.60 1.33
C LEU A 152 -21.80 14.21 0.86
N GLN A 153 -22.54 13.52 -0.01
CA GLN A 153 -23.90 13.91 -0.40
C GLN A 153 -24.87 13.91 0.79
N ALA A 154 -24.87 12.83 1.59
CA ALA A 154 -25.73 12.72 2.77
C ALA A 154 -25.43 13.82 3.81
N LEU A 155 -24.16 14.25 3.90
CA LEU A 155 -23.73 15.35 4.77
C LEU A 155 -23.98 16.75 4.17
N GLY A 156 -24.50 16.85 2.95
CA GLY A 156 -24.75 18.14 2.29
C GLY A 156 -23.50 18.96 1.98
N ARG A 157 -22.32 18.32 1.89
CA ARG A 157 -21.02 18.98 1.66
C ARG A 157 -20.81 19.34 0.19
N THR A 158 -21.67 20.22 -0.33
CA THR A 158 -21.63 20.71 -1.72
C THR A 158 -20.31 21.41 -2.04
N ASP A 159 -19.70 22.06 -1.05
CA ASP A 159 -18.38 22.66 -1.12
C ASP A 159 -17.30 21.63 -1.47
N ILE A 160 -17.37 20.41 -0.90
CA ILE A 160 -16.43 19.32 -1.22
C ILE A 160 -16.80 18.64 -2.53
N LEU A 161 -18.10 18.37 -2.73
CA LEU A 161 -18.60 17.68 -3.93
C LEU A 161 -18.27 18.42 -5.22
N ALA A 162 -18.17 19.76 -5.18
CA ALA A 162 -17.72 20.58 -6.31
C ALA A 162 -16.32 20.20 -6.82
N TRP A 163 -15.49 19.56 -5.98
CA TRP A 163 -14.14 19.10 -6.31
C TRP A 163 -14.08 17.60 -6.63
N VAL A 164 -15.21 16.90 -6.69
CA VAL A 164 -15.27 15.47 -7.00
C VAL A 164 -15.74 15.27 -8.44
N GLY A 165 -14.86 14.75 -9.29
CA GLY A 165 -15.24 14.26 -10.61
C GLY A 165 -15.95 12.91 -10.49
N THR A 166 -17.05 12.71 -11.21
CA THR A 166 -17.77 11.42 -11.24
C THR A 166 -17.78 10.82 -12.64
N VAL A 167 -17.50 9.53 -12.73
CA VAL A 167 -17.79 8.73 -13.92
C VAL A 167 -19.16 8.09 -13.72
N ARG A 168 -20.02 8.17 -14.75
CA ARG A 168 -21.36 7.59 -14.71
C ARG A 168 -21.56 6.55 -15.80
N GLN A 169 -22.25 5.48 -15.44
CA GLN A 169 -22.72 4.45 -16.37
C GLN A 169 -24.19 4.21 -16.10
N ASN A 170 -25.03 4.25 -17.14
CA ASN A 170 -26.49 4.11 -17.02
C ASN A 170 -27.13 5.06 -15.99
N GLY A 171 -26.57 6.27 -15.83
CA GLY A 171 -27.04 7.28 -14.88
C GLY A 171 -26.49 7.14 -13.46
N GLU A 172 -25.86 6.02 -13.12
CA GLU A 172 -25.28 5.77 -11.79
C GLU A 172 -23.79 6.14 -11.73
N VAL A 173 -23.33 6.63 -10.57
CA VAL A 173 -21.91 6.92 -10.34
C VAL A 173 -21.17 5.62 -10.09
N THR A 174 -20.21 5.31 -10.96
CA THR A 174 -19.40 4.08 -10.89
C THR A 174 -17.97 4.31 -10.44
N ALA A 175 -17.46 5.54 -10.57
CA ALA A 175 -16.15 5.93 -10.05
C ALA A 175 -16.11 7.42 -9.70
N CYS A 176 -15.22 7.76 -8.77
CA CYS A 176 -14.98 9.14 -8.34
C CYS A 176 -13.49 9.49 -8.46
N ARG A 177 -13.20 10.75 -8.78
CA ARG A 177 -11.87 11.32 -8.89
C ARG A 177 -11.76 12.57 -8.04
N ILE A 178 -10.68 12.72 -7.30
CA ILE A 178 -10.43 13.86 -6.41
C ILE A 178 -9.00 14.38 -6.57
N TRP A 179 -8.66 15.63 -6.31
CA TRP A 179 -9.55 16.76 -6.36
C TRP A 179 -9.50 17.32 -7.78
N MET A 180 -10.66 17.58 -8.35
CA MET A 180 -10.81 18.18 -9.67
C MET A 180 -11.08 19.67 -9.48
N ASP A 181 -10.43 20.53 -10.26
CA ASP A 181 -10.74 21.96 -10.24
C ASP A 181 -12.22 22.17 -10.64
N PRO A 182 -13.05 22.82 -9.81
CA PRO A 182 -14.48 22.94 -10.05
C PRO A 182 -14.81 23.53 -11.42
N GLY A 183 -15.76 22.92 -12.12
CA GLY A 183 -16.15 23.32 -13.48
C GLY A 183 -15.19 22.90 -14.58
N THR A 184 -14.15 22.12 -14.25
CA THR A 184 -13.18 21.61 -15.24
C THR A 184 -13.03 20.09 -15.15
N ASN A 185 -12.27 19.52 -16.09
CA ASN A 185 -11.82 18.13 -16.04
C ASN A 185 -10.31 18.04 -15.74
N ARG A 186 -9.75 19.02 -15.02
CA ARG A 186 -8.34 19.05 -14.60
C ARG A 186 -8.22 18.66 -13.14
N PHE A 187 -7.21 17.87 -12.82
CA PHE A 187 -6.82 17.65 -11.43
C PHE A 187 -6.25 18.94 -10.86
N ALA A 188 -6.60 19.23 -9.61
CA ALA A 188 -5.97 20.29 -8.84
C ALA A 188 -4.49 19.93 -8.63
N ASP A 189 -3.60 20.89 -8.89
CA ASP A 189 -2.15 20.71 -8.73
C ASP A 189 -1.77 20.41 -7.26
N ASN A 190 -2.59 20.87 -6.31
CA ASN A 190 -2.44 20.62 -4.88
C ASN A 190 -3.79 20.29 -4.24
N CYS A 191 -3.77 19.63 -3.09
CA CYS A 191 -4.98 19.39 -2.31
C CYS A 191 -5.60 20.72 -1.87
N PRO A 192 -6.84 21.06 -2.28
CA PRO A 192 -7.49 22.34 -1.99
C PRO A 192 -7.84 22.49 -0.50
N TRP A 193 -7.85 21.37 0.23
CA TRP A 193 -8.18 21.32 1.65
C TRP A 193 -6.96 21.35 2.56
N LEU A 194 -5.75 21.38 2.01
CA LEU A 194 -4.51 21.42 2.78
C LEU A 194 -4.05 22.87 2.94
N LYS A 195 -4.09 23.40 4.16
CA LYS A 195 -3.62 24.75 4.47
C LYS A 195 -2.40 24.72 5.37
N LYS A 196 -1.51 25.71 5.23
CA LYS A 196 -0.50 26.00 6.25
C LYS A 196 -1.22 26.56 7.47
N SER A 197 -0.82 26.12 8.67
CA SER A 197 -1.23 26.79 9.90
C SER A 197 -0.34 27.99 10.19
N ASP A 198 -0.72 28.76 11.21
CA ASP A 198 0.10 29.85 11.74
C ASP A 198 1.39 29.34 12.41
N GLU A 199 1.36 28.09 12.90
CA GLU A 199 2.55 27.42 13.43
C GLU A 199 3.52 27.05 12.29
N PRO A 200 4.82 27.41 12.40
CA PRO A 200 5.82 27.09 11.38
C PRO A 200 5.92 25.59 11.08
N GLY A 201 5.86 25.23 9.79
CA GLY A 201 6.05 23.86 9.33
C GLY A 201 4.85 22.93 9.52
N ARG A 202 3.73 23.43 10.07
CA ARG A 202 2.51 22.66 10.30
C ARG A 202 1.45 22.95 9.24
N TYR A 203 0.70 21.91 8.90
CA TYR A 203 -0.35 21.89 7.89
C TYR A 203 -1.63 21.29 8.46
N VAL A 204 -2.76 21.91 8.13
CA VAL A 204 -4.08 21.48 8.59
C VAL A 204 -4.94 21.10 7.39
N CYS A 205 -5.64 19.97 7.51
CA CYS A 205 -6.68 19.59 6.56
C CYS A 205 -8.00 20.23 7.01
N THR A 206 -8.57 21.12 6.20
CA THR A 206 -9.82 21.83 6.55
C THR A 206 -11.07 20.95 6.46
N ILE A 207 -10.94 19.71 6.00
CA ILE A 207 -12.02 18.72 5.91
C ILE A 207 -11.71 17.47 6.74
N HIS A 208 -10.91 17.62 7.81
CA HIS A 208 -10.33 16.50 8.56
C HIS A 208 -11.33 15.42 8.99
N ASP A 209 -12.52 15.84 9.40
CA ASP A 209 -13.66 15.05 9.85
C ASP A 209 -14.33 14.25 8.73
N VAL A 210 -14.34 14.79 7.51
CA VAL A 210 -15.00 14.18 6.35
C VAL A 210 -14.04 13.75 5.24
N ARG A 211 -12.74 13.66 5.54
CA ARG A 211 -11.71 13.16 4.62
C ARG A 211 -12.16 11.87 3.91
N PRO A 212 -11.89 11.72 2.61
CA PRO A 212 -12.08 10.44 1.90
C PRO A 212 -11.27 9.31 2.54
N MET A 213 -11.67 8.07 2.30
CA MET A 213 -11.08 6.87 2.89
C MET A 213 -9.56 6.80 2.69
N VAL A 214 -9.08 7.04 1.47
CA VAL A 214 -7.63 7.09 1.16
C VAL A 214 -6.84 8.02 2.07
N CYS A 215 -7.45 9.13 2.52
CA CYS A 215 -6.84 10.11 3.41
C CYS A 215 -7.02 9.77 4.90
N ARG A 216 -8.03 8.97 5.26
CA ARG A 216 -8.29 8.51 6.64
C ARG A 216 -7.41 7.32 7.01
N GLU A 217 -7.20 6.42 6.06
CA GLU A 217 -6.43 5.18 6.24
C GLU A 217 -4.93 5.39 6.08
N TYR A 218 -4.52 6.57 5.59
CA TYR A 218 -3.12 6.88 5.44
C TYR A 218 -2.46 7.27 6.79
N PRO A 219 -1.26 6.74 7.12
CA PRO A 219 -0.58 5.65 6.43
C PRO A 219 -1.15 4.30 6.87
N GLY A 220 -1.31 3.35 5.95
CA GLY A 220 -1.85 2.02 6.29
C GLY A 220 -0.93 1.12 7.12
N SER A 221 0.36 1.47 7.25
CA SER A 221 1.33 0.74 8.08
C SER A 221 2.55 1.62 8.40
N ARG A 222 3.35 1.22 9.39
CA ARG A 222 4.64 1.89 9.69
C ARG A 222 5.63 1.86 8.54
N LYS A 223 5.72 0.73 7.82
CA LYS A 223 6.52 0.66 6.60
C LYS A 223 6.05 1.71 5.60
N HIS A 224 4.74 1.80 5.34
CA HIS A 224 4.20 2.76 4.40
C HIS A 224 4.53 4.20 4.82
N ALA A 225 4.35 4.55 6.09
CA ALA A 225 4.72 5.85 6.64
C ALA A 225 6.19 6.20 6.34
N ARG A 226 7.12 5.31 6.70
CA ARG A 226 8.56 5.53 6.51
C ARG A 226 8.94 5.62 5.03
N MET A 227 8.43 4.71 4.20
CA MET A 227 8.77 4.64 2.76
C MET A 227 8.28 5.87 1.97
N THR A 228 7.26 6.56 2.49
CA THR A 228 6.72 7.80 1.91
C THR A 228 7.15 9.06 2.67
N GLY A 229 8.09 8.92 3.63
CA GLY A 229 8.71 10.03 4.33
C GLY A 229 7.84 10.70 5.41
N CYS A 230 6.77 10.03 5.86
CA CYS A 230 5.94 10.48 6.98
C CYS A 230 6.63 10.16 8.31
N GLY A 231 6.93 11.18 9.10
CA GLY A 231 7.56 11.05 10.43
C GLY A 231 6.56 11.09 11.58
N GLY A 232 5.43 10.38 11.48
CA GLY A 232 4.43 10.37 12.55
C GLY A 232 4.82 9.51 13.77
N ILE A 233 4.33 9.97 14.93
CA ILE A 233 4.92 9.97 16.29
C ILE A 233 6.32 10.56 16.34
#